data_AF-A0A7X1KEZ9-F1
#
_entry.id   AF-A0A7X1KEZ9-F1
#
_cell.length_a   1.000
_cell.length_b   1.000
_cell.length_c   1.000
_cell.angle_alpha   90.00
_cell.angle_beta   90.00
_cell.angle_gamma   90.00
#
_symmetry.space_group_name_H-M   'P 1'
#
loop_
_entity.id
_entity.type
_entity.pdbx_description
1 polymer ?
#
loop_
_entity_poly.entity_id
_entity_poly.type
_entity_poly.pdbx_seq_one_letter_code
_entity_poly.pdbx_strand_id
1 'polypeptide(L)' 'MSLEYLLLRARLLLARTEGASAIEYAIVVAMVAVVVVVFVTPMGDRVLAIFNNILTALGGTAVTRPTP' A
#
# COMPACT_ATOMS: atom_id res chain seq x y z
N MET A 1 -15.69 13.70 -39.38
CA MET A 1 -14.25 14.03 -39.45
C MET A 1 -13.60 14.22 -38.08
N SER A 2 -13.86 15.29 -37.30
CA SER A 2 -13.17 15.50 -36.00
C SER A 2 -13.63 14.55 -34.87
N LEU A 3 -14.93 14.29 -34.77
CA LEU A 3 -15.48 13.37 -33.76
C LEU A 3 -15.07 11.91 -34.00
N GLU A 4 -15.11 11.44 -35.24
CA GLU A 4 -14.65 10.10 -35.60
C GLU A 4 -13.16 9.91 -35.32
N TYR A 5 -12.35 10.94 -35.57
CA TYR A 5 -10.94 10.94 -35.25
C TYR A 5 -10.70 10.83 -33.73
N LEU A 6 -11.45 11.58 -32.92
CA LEU A 6 -11.40 11.48 -31.46
C LEU A 6 -11.85 10.09 -30.97
N LEU A 7 -12.90 9.53 -31.54
CA LEU A 7 -13.39 8.18 -31.18
C LEU A 7 -12.39 7.08 -31.54
N LEU A 8 -11.73 7.19 -32.70
CA LEU A 8 -10.65 6.28 -33.08
C LEU A 8 -9.47 6.40 -32.13
N ARG A 9 -9.08 7.63 -31.74
CA ARG A 9 -7.98 7.84 -30.79
C ARG A 9 -8.32 7.33 -29.39
N ALA A 10 -9.55 7.52 -28.93
CA ALA A 10 -10.02 6.96 -27.67
C ALA A 10 -10.01 5.42 -27.71
N ARG A 11 -10.47 4.81 -28.80
CA ARG A 11 -10.40 3.35 -29.00
C ARG A 11 -8.96 2.84 -29.00
N LEU A 12 -8.04 3.55 -29.67
CA LEU A 12 -6.62 3.17 -29.69
C LEU A 12 -5.96 3.30 -28.32
N LEU A 13 -6.32 4.30 -27.54
CA LEU A 13 -5.85 4.44 -26.16
C LEU A 13 -6.35 3.30 -25.27
N LEU A 14 -7.63 2.94 -25.40
CA LEU A 14 -8.24 1.83 -24.65
C LEU A 14 -7.71 0.45 -25.10
N ALA A 15 -7.32 0.30 -26.37
CA ALA A 15 -6.80 -0.93 -26.93
C ALA A 15 -5.31 -1.16 -26.63
N ARG A 16 -4.60 -0.19 -26.04
CA ARG A 16 -3.20 -0.37 -25.64
C ARG A 16 -3.11 -1.33 -24.47
N THR A 17 -2.46 -2.47 -24.70
CA THR A 17 -2.14 -3.49 -23.69
C THR A 17 -0.66 -3.50 -23.33
N GLU A 18 0.13 -2.58 -23.89
CA GLU A 18 1.51 -2.31 -23.48
C GLU A 18 1.47 -1.74 -22.04
N GLY A 19 1.64 -2.63 -21.06
CA GLY A 19 1.87 -2.25 -19.66
C GLY A 19 3.27 -1.69 -19.46
N ALA A 20 3.53 -1.18 -18.26
CA ALA A 20 4.87 -0.78 -17.88
C ALA A 20 5.83 -1.98 -17.95
N SER A 21 7.12 -1.72 -18.17
CA SER A 21 8.11 -2.81 -18.13
C SER A 21 8.12 -3.45 -16.74
N ALA A 22 8.42 -4.75 -16.65
CA ALA A 22 8.47 -5.46 -15.37
C ALA A 22 9.38 -4.76 -14.33
N ILE A 23 10.46 -4.12 -14.79
CA ILE A 23 11.38 -3.35 -13.94
C ILE A 23 10.74 -2.08 -13.38
N GLU A 24 9.84 -1.44 -14.12
CA GLU A 24 9.14 -0.21 -13.69
C GLU A 24 8.08 -0.55 -12.64
N TYR A 25 7.33 -1.63 -12.85
CA TYR A 25 6.41 -2.13 -11.83
C TYR A 25 7.13 -2.51 -10.54
N ALA A 26 8.32 -3.12 -10.61
CA ALA A 26 9.11 -3.45 -9.43
C ALA A 26 9.48 -2.20 -8.60
N ILE A 27 9.86 -1.11 -9.27
CA ILE A 27 10.19 0.15 -8.60
C ILE A 27 8.94 0.77 -7.96
N VAL A 28 7.80 0.77 -8.66
CA VAL A 28 6.53 1.27 -8.10
C VAL A 28 6.13 0.48 -6.85
N VAL A 29 6.22 -0.85 -6.90
CA VAL A 29 5.93 -1.71 -5.75
C VAL A 29 6.89 -1.42 -4.58
N ALA A 30 8.19 -1.23 -4.85
CA ALA A 30 9.16 -0.87 -3.83
C ALA A 30 8.83 0.47 -3.16
N MET A 31 8.45 1.50 -3.95
CA MET A 31 8.05 2.79 -3.40
C MET A 31 6.81 2.69 -2.52
N VAL A 32 5.79 1.95 -2.96
CA VAL A 32 4.57 1.72 -2.17
C VAL A 32 4.91 0.96 -0.88
N ALA A 33 5.75 -0.07 -0.95
CA ALA A 33 6.16 -0.85 0.21
C ALA A 33 6.85 0.02 1.29
N VAL A 34 7.74 0.92 0.88
CA VAL A 34 8.40 1.87 1.80
C VAL A 34 7.37 2.75 2.49
N VAL A 35 6.43 3.34 1.73
CA VAL A 35 5.37 4.18 2.30
C VAL A 35 4.53 3.38 3.29
N VAL A 36 4.10 2.17 2.94
CA VAL A 36 3.31 1.31 3.82
C VAL A 36 4.05 1.03 5.13
N VAL A 37 5.32 0.61 5.07
CA VAL A 37 6.10 0.31 6.29
C VAL A 37 6.26 1.54 7.18
N VAL A 38 6.54 2.70 6.60
CA VAL A 38 6.72 3.96 7.33
C VAL A 38 5.48 4.36 8.13
N PHE A 39 4.28 4.13 7.59
CA PHE A 39 3.04 4.54 8.25
C PHE A 39 2.40 3.43 9.09
N VAL A 40 2.39 2.19 8.62
CA VAL A 40 1.70 1.08 9.28
C VAL A 40 2.44 0.63 10.54
N THR A 41 3.77 0.61 10.52
CA THR A 41 4.58 0.18 11.69
C THR A 41 4.30 1.02 12.94
N PRO A 42 4.43 2.37 12.92
CA PRO A 42 4.16 3.18 14.10
C PRO A 42 2.68 3.17 14.50
N MET A 43 1.77 2.98 13.55
CA MET A 43 0.35 2.79 13.87
C MET A 43 0.14 1.48 14.66
N GLY A 44 0.75 0.39 14.21
CA GLY A 44 0.74 -0.89 14.90
C GLY A 44 1.35 -0.80 16.31
N ASP A 45 2.44 -0.04 16.47
CA ASP A 45 3.06 0.21 17.78
C ASP A 45 2.10 0.90 18.76
N ARG A 46 1.36 1.91 18.27
CA ARG A 46 0.37 2.63 19.10
C ARG A 46 -0.79 1.73 19.51
N VAL A 47 -1.30 0.92 18.59
CA VAL A 47 -2.38 -0.04 18.88
C VAL A 47 -1.90 -1.06 19.92
N LEU A 48 -0.71 -1.63 19.73
CA LEU A 48 -0.10 -2.56 20.69
C LEU A 48 0.06 -1.91 22.07
N ALA A 49 0.53 -0.67 22.14
CA ALA A 49 0.70 0.05 23.39
C ALA A 49 -0.64 0.25 24.12
N ILE A 50 -1.70 0.61 23.40
CA ILE A 50 -3.05 0.76 23.98
C ILE A 50 -3.53 -0.57 24.57
N PHE A 51 -3.42 -1.67 23.83
CA PHE A 51 -3.85 -2.97 24.33
C PHE A 51 -2.99 -3.47 25.50
N ASN A 52 -1.68 -3.21 25.48
CA ASN A 52 -0.80 -3.54 26.61
C ASN A 52 -1.15 -2.72 27.86
N ASN A 53 -1.51 -1.44 27.71
CA ASN A 53 -1.97 -0.62 28.84
C ASN A 53 -3.26 -1.19 29.44
N ILE A 54 -4.20 -1.64 28.62
CA ILE A 54 -5.43 -2.29 29.09
C ILE A 54 -5.10 -3.62 29.80
N LEU A 55 -4.25 -4.44 29.18
CA LEU A 55 -3.89 -5.76 29.72
C LEU A 55 -3.19 -5.65 31.08
N THR A 56 -2.26 -4.72 31.21
CA THR A 56 -1.55 -4.47 32.48
C THR A 56 -2.45 -3.88 33.55
N ALA A 57 -3.39 -3.00 33.19
CA ALA A 57 -4.42 -2.51 34.11
C ALA A 57 -5.33 -3.64 34.64
N LEU A 58 -5.49 -4.73 33.87
CA LEU A 58 -6.23 -5.92 34.26
C LEU A 58 -5.38 -6.96 35.02
N GLY A 59 -4.11 -6.65 35.32
CA GLY A 59 -3.19 -7.54 36.02
C GLY A 59 -2.48 -8.57 35.13
N GLY A 60 -2.59 -8.44 33.80
CA GLY A 60 -1.86 -9.25 32.83
C GLY A 60 -0.42 -8.78 32.62
N THR A 61 0.37 -9.60 31.93
CA THR A 61 1.75 -9.25 31.54
C THR A 61 1.77 -8.70 30.12
N ALA A 62 2.53 -7.62 29.88
CA ALA A 62 2.64 -7.00 28.57
C ALA A 62 3.24 -7.96 27.51
N VAL A 63 2.74 -7.87 26.28
CA VAL A 63 3.14 -8.70 25.14
C VAL A 63 4.00 -7.89 24.18
N THR A 64 5.08 -8.49 23.69
CA THR A 64 5.93 -7.91 22.64
C THR A 64 5.48 -8.39 21.26
N ARG A 65 5.47 -7.49 20.27
CA ARG A 65 5.19 -7.87 18.88
C ARG A 65 6.29 -8.83 18.38
N PRO A 66 5.94 -9.97 17.76
CA PRO A 66 6.89 -10.77 17.01
C PRO A 66 7.44 -9.95 15.85
N THR A 67 8.76 -9.80 15.76
CA THR A 67 9.38 -9.20 14.57
C THR A 67 9.23 -10.15 13.38
N PRO A 68 8.75 -9.68 12.22
CA PRO A 68 8.87 -10.41 10.96
C PRO A 68 10.34 -10.67 10.59
#